data_AF-A0A2N2TXN2-F1
#
_entry.id   AF-A0A2N2TXN2-F1
#
_cell.length_a   1.000
_cell.length_b   1.000
_cell.length_c   1.000
_cell.angle_alpha   90.00
_cell.angle_beta   90.00
_cell.angle_gamma   90.00
#
_symmetry.space_group_name_H-M   'P 1'
#
loop_
_entity.id
_entity.type
_entity.pdbx_description
1 polymer ?
#
loop_
_entity_poly.entity_id
_entity_poly.type
_entity_poly.pdbx_seq_one_letter_code
_entity_poly.pdbx_strand_id
1 'polypeptide(L)'
;MTASATMRRTVAACALLLPLPLLAAPVWVGRFLPDAGGAMPAPWRVEQLDAKVPPTRYRLREWDGVHAVEAHAVKSMALLARTLQVDLGNTPVLCWRWRIDAPLKSADMTQKAGDDYAARVYLSFEVPAETLSFGTRMGLGLARALRGDQVPDAAINYIWDNRHPLGTWQPNAYTDRARMLVLRSGGADAGRWVDE
;
A
#
# COMPACT_ATOMS: atom_id res chain seq x y z
N MET A 1 -17.86 22.28 79.38
CA MET A 1 -17.08 21.14 78.87
C MET A 1 -17.64 20.76 77.51
N THR A 2 -17.04 21.25 76.44
CA THR A 2 -17.49 21.09 75.04
C THR A 2 -16.81 19.88 74.41
N ALA A 3 -17.60 18.89 73.98
CA ALA A 3 -17.13 17.74 73.23
C ALA A 3 -17.08 18.05 71.73
N SER A 4 -15.91 17.87 71.12
CA SER A 4 -15.67 18.05 69.69
C SER A 4 -15.99 16.76 68.94
N ALA A 5 -16.95 16.80 68.02
CA ALA A 5 -17.29 15.68 67.15
C ALA A 5 -16.55 15.81 65.80
N THR A 6 -15.64 14.88 65.54
CA THR A 6 -14.83 14.83 64.31
C THR A 6 -15.63 14.15 63.19
N MET A 7 -16.08 14.92 62.19
CA MET A 7 -16.79 14.41 61.03
C MET A 7 -15.82 13.80 60.02
N ARG A 8 -15.82 12.46 59.88
CA ARG A 8 -15.06 11.74 58.82
C ARG A 8 -15.80 11.90 57.49
N ARG A 9 -15.16 12.54 56.51
CA ARG A 9 -15.61 12.60 55.12
C ARG A 9 -15.12 11.36 54.37
N THR A 10 -16.02 10.45 54.02
CA THR A 10 -15.76 9.36 53.08
C THR A 10 -15.84 9.90 51.66
N VAL A 11 -14.71 9.92 50.95
CA VAL A 11 -14.67 10.21 49.51
C VAL A 11 -14.90 8.89 48.77
N ALA A 12 -16.05 8.74 48.12
CA ALA A 12 -16.30 7.62 47.22
C ALA A 12 -15.55 7.84 45.90
N ALA A 13 -14.54 7.03 45.63
CA ALA A 13 -13.84 7.04 44.35
C ALA A 13 -14.67 6.28 43.30
N CYS A 14 -15.37 7.01 42.43
CA CYS A 14 -15.97 6.44 41.22
C CYS A 14 -14.86 6.14 40.21
N ALA A 15 -14.48 4.88 40.08
CA ALA A 15 -13.63 4.42 38.98
C ALA A 15 -14.46 4.44 37.68
N LEU A 16 -14.22 5.43 36.82
CA LEU A 16 -14.73 5.43 35.45
C LEU A 16 -14.01 4.33 34.67
N LEU A 17 -14.70 3.21 34.44
CA LEU A 17 -14.31 2.19 33.48
C LEU A 17 -14.56 2.77 32.06
N LEU A 18 -13.55 3.42 31.50
CA LEU A 18 -13.54 3.75 30.08
C LEU A 18 -13.44 2.44 29.27
N PRO A 19 -14.38 2.16 28.35
CA PRO A 19 -14.28 0.97 27.52
C PRO A 19 -13.04 1.11 26.63
N LEU A 20 -12.08 0.18 26.78
CA LEU A 20 -11.00 0.07 25.81
C LEU A 20 -11.65 -0.31 24.47
N PRO A 21 -11.45 0.48 23.39
CA PRO A 21 -11.86 0.02 22.07
C PRO A 21 -11.07 -1.25 21.76
N LEU A 22 -11.79 -2.36 21.59
CA LEU A 22 -11.22 -3.61 21.12
C LEU A 22 -10.84 -3.39 19.65
N LEU A 23 -9.66 -2.83 19.40
CA LEU A 23 -9.11 -2.78 18.06
C LEU A 23 -8.95 -4.24 17.60
N ALA A 24 -9.67 -4.61 16.54
CA ALA A 24 -9.47 -5.90 15.90
C ALA A 24 -7.97 -6.06 15.60
N ALA A 25 -7.42 -7.24 15.90
CA ALA A 25 -6.02 -7.50 15.65
C ALA A 25 -5.71 -7.28 14.15
N PRO A 26 -4.62 -6.59 13.79
CA PRO A 26 -4.33 -6.29 12.40
C PRO A 26 -4.12 -7.58 11.61
N VAL A 27 -4.79 -7.67 10.46
CA VAL A 27 -4.58 -8.74 9.49
C VAL A 27 -3.32 -8.43 8.70
N TRP A 28 -2.28 -9.23 8.90
CA TRP A 28 -0.99 -9.02 8.23
C TRP A 28 -1.00 -9.53 6.80
N VAL A 29 -0.84 -8.61 5.84
CA VAL A 29 -0.72 -8.95 4.40
C VAL A 29 0.70 -9.44 4.07
N GLY A 30 1.73 -8.90 4.73
CA GLY A 30 3.11 -9.33 4.56
C GLY A 30 3.96 -8.85 5.73
N ARG A 31 4.41 -9.80 6.58
CA ARG A 31 5.40 -9.50 7.62
C ARG A 31 6.84 -9.56 7.11
N PHE A 32 7.05 -10.22 5.97
CA PHE A 32 8.35 -10.35 5.29
C PHE A 32 9.49 -10.79 6.21
N LEU A 33 9.18 -11.68 7.15
CA LEU A 33 10.18 -12.25 8.04
C LEU A 33 11.14 -13.13 7.22
N PRO A 34 12.44 -13.14 7.56
CA PRO A 34 13.40 -14.01 6.91
C PRO A 34 12.98 -15.48 7.09
N ASP A 35 12.93 -16.24 6.00
CA ASP A 35 12.95 -17.70 6.07
C ASP A 35 14.39 -18.21 5.87
N ALA A 36 14.63 -19.48 6.19
CA ALA A 36 15.95 -20.09 6.03
C ALA A 36 16.43 -20.16 4.56
N GLY A 37 15.53 -19.91 3.59
CA GLY A 37 15.81 -20.02 2.16
C GLY A 37 15.96 -18.69 1.42
N GLY A 38 15.69 -17.55 2.06
CA GLY A 38 15.61 -16.24 1.43
C GLY A 38 14.53 -16.12 0.35
N ALA A 39 13.58 -17.05 0.31
CA ALA A 39 12.54 -17.09 -0.71
C ALA A 39 11.44 -16.07 -0.39
N MET A 40 10.74 -15.60 -1.42
CA MET A 40 9.58 -14.75 -1.21
C MET A 40 8.47 -15.57 -0.54
N PRO A 41 7.86 -15.11 0.58
CA PRO A 41 6.88 -15.92 1.29
C PRO A 41 5.61 -16.09 0.47
N ALA A 42 5.13 -17.32 0.33
CA ALA A 42 3.83 -17.57 -0.26
C ALA A 42 2.73 -16.79 0.52
N PRO A 43 1.71 -16.24 -0.16
CA PRO A 43 1.39 -16.41 -1.59
C PRO A 43 1.95 -15.30 -2.50
N TRP A 44 2.96 -14.53 -2.07
CA TRP A 44 3.55 -13.48 -2.90
C TRP A 44 4.30 -14.04 -4.10
N ARG A 45 4.12 -13.42 -5.27
CA ARG A 45 4.72 -13.82 -6.55
C ARG A 45 5.25 -12.63 -7.31
N VAL A 46 6.35 -12.85 -8.02
CA VAL A 46 6.88 -11.85 -8.97
C VAL A 46 6.13 -12.02 -10.28
N GLU A 47 5.34 -11.02 -10.65
CA GLU A 47 4.56 -10.98 -11.87
C GLU A 47 5.29 -10.13 -12.91
N GLN A 48 5.75 -10.76 -13.99
CA GLN A 48 6.42 -10.08 -15.09
C GLN A 48 5.38 -9.55 -16.07
N LEU A 49 5.35 -8.23 -16.27
CA LEU A 49 4.34 -7.57 -17.11
C LEU A 49 4.69 -7.60 -18.61
N ASP A 50 5.98 -7.66 -18.94
CA ASP A 50 6.46 -7.79 -20.32
C ASP A 50 7.65 -8.75 -20.34
N ALA A 51 7.51 -9.86 -21.06
CA ALA A 51 8.56 -10.87 -21.20
C ALA A 51 9.85 -10.35 -21.87
N LYS A 52 9.77 -9.22 -22.59
CA LYS A 52 10.93 -8.59 -23.25
C LYS A 52 11.75 -7.71 -22.31
N VAL A 53 11.19 -7.31 -21.17
CA VAL A 53 11.86 -6.47 -20.18
C VAL A 53 12.31 -7.34 -19.01
N PRO A 54 13.57 -7.27 -18.55
CA PRO A 54 14.01 -8.02 -17.38
C PRO A 54 13.11 -7.75 -16.16
N PRO A 55 12.81 -8.75 -15.31
CA PRO A 55 11.99 -8.51 -14.12
C PRO A 55 12.78 -7.76 -13.03
N THR A 56 12.08 -6.93 -12.26
CA THR A 56 12.60 -6.33 -11.02
C THR A 56 13.01 -7.44 -10.05
N ARG A 57 14.17 -7.30 -9.41
CA ARG A 57 14.64 -8.28 -8.43
C ARG A 57 14.11 -7.93 -7.05
N TYR A 58 13.42 -8.88 -6.42
CA TYR A 58 12.91 -8.75 -5.06
C TYR A 58 13.66 -9.68 -4.12
N ARG A 59 13.99 -9.20 -2.91
CA ARG A 59 14.67 -9.98 -1.86
C ARG A 59 14.14 -9.62 -0.48
N LEU A 60 14.06 -10.59 0.41
CA LEU A 60 13.86 -10.32 1.83
C LEU A 60 15.14 -9.77 2.43
N ARG A 61 15.02 -8.71 3.24
CA ARG A 61 16.16 -8.08 3.89
C ARG A 61 15.73 -7.45 5.22
N GLU A 62 16.64 -7.45 6.18
CA GLU A 62 16.57 -6.53 7.31
C GLU A 62 17.35 -5.26 6.98
N TRP A 63 16.72 -4.10 7.15
CA TRP A 63 17.33 -2.81 6.87
C TRP A 63 16.93 -1.81 7.96
N ASP A 64 17.91 -1.29 8.68
CA ASP A 64 17.72 -0.38 9.81
C ASP A 64 16.76 -0.96 10.86
N GLY A 65 16.88 -2.27 11.14
CA GLY A 65 16.03 -2.99 12.09
C GLY A 65 14.61 -3.30 11.61
N VAL A 66 14.31 -3.08 10.33
CA VAL A 66 13.00 -3.40 9.73
C VAL A 66 13.15 -4.56 8.74
N HIS A 67 12.40 -5.64 8.95
CA HIS A 67 12.24 -6.70 7.96
C HIS A 67 11.32 -6.24 6.83
N ALA A 68 11.81 -6.29 5.60
CA ALA A 68 11.09 -5.78 4.45
C ALA A 68 11.47 -6.53 3.16
N VAL A 69 10.76 -6.18 2.08
CA VAL A 69 11.17 -6.54 0.73
C VAL A 69 11.99 -5.41 0.13
N GLU A 70 13.20 -5.72 -0.28
CA GLU A 70 14.00 -4.86 -1.15
C GLU A 70 13.58 -5.09 -2.61
N ALA A 71 13.23 -4.01 -3.31
CA ALA A 71 12.99 -4.01 -4.75
C ALA A 71 14.17 -3.33 -5.46
N HIS A 72 14.95 -4.09 -6.23
CA HIS A 72 16.09 -3.57 -6.97
C HIS A 72 15.78 -3.57 -8.47
N ALA A 73 15.42 -2.38 -8.98
CA ALA A 73 15.05 -2.17 -10.37
C ALA A 73 16.18 -1.51 -11.18
N VAL A 74 16.59 -2.14 -12.28
CA VAL A 74 17.60 -1.59 -13.21
C VAL A 74 17.15 -1.89 -14.63
N LYS A 75 16.57 -0.90 -15.30
CA LYS A 75 15.94 -1.06 -16.63
C LYS A 75 15.03 -2.31 -16.67
N SER A 76 14.27 -2.50 -15.61
CA SER A 76 13.51 -3.72 -15.34
C SER A 76 12.07 -3.39 -14.97
N MET A 77 11.17 -4.36 -15.11
CA MET A 77 9.76 -4.22 -14.79
C MET A 77 9.18 -5.55 -14.29
N ALA A 78 8.72 -5.57 -13.04
CA ALA A 78 7.89 -6.63 -12.50
C ALA A 78 7.13 -6.12 -11.27
N LEU A 79 5.96 -6.69 -11.00
CA LEU A 79 5.24 -6.49 -9.75
C LEU A 79 5.62 -7.59 -8.75
N LEU A 80 5.59 -7.27 -7.46
CA LEU A 80 5.47 -8.26 -6.41
C LEU A 80 4.02 -8.23 -5.94
N ALA A 81 3.26 -9.30 -6.18
CA ALA A 81 1.82 -9.31 -6.01
C ALA A 81 1.33 -10.54 -5.25
N ARG A 82 0.18 -10.40 -4.58
CA ARG A 82 -0.62 -11.49 -4.07
C ARG A 82 -2.09 -11.13 -4.19
N THR A 83 -2.94 -12.13 -4.36
CA THR A 83 -4.39 -11.95 -4.18
C THR A 83 -4.72 -11.85 -2.69
N LEU A 84 -5.71 -11.02 -2.39
CA LEU A 84 -6.21 -10.83 -1.03
C LEU A 84 -7.73 -10.72 -1.07
N GLN A 85 -8.39 -11.42 -0.16
CA GLN A 85 -9.82 -11.24 0.13
C GLN A 85 -9.91 -10.65 1.54
N VAL A 86 -10.43 -9.41 1.63
CA VAL A 86 -10.63 -8.70 2.91
C VAL A 86 -12.05 -8.17 2.94
N ASP A 87 -12.72 -8.35 4.07
CA ASP A 87 -13.95 -7.64 4.36
C ASP A 87 -13.62 -6.22 4.84
N LEU A 88 -13.82 -5.24 3.95
CA LEU A 88 -13.57 -3.83 4.23
C LEU A 88 -14.54 -3.24 5.27
N GLY A 89 -15.68 -3.88 5.55
CA GLY A 89 -16.56 -3.47 6.65
C GLY A 89 -15.92 -3.71 8.03
N ASN A 90 -15.06 -4.73 8.12
CA ASN A 90 -14.36 -5.10 9.35
C ASN A 90 -12.91 -4.60 9.39
N THR A 91 -12.22 -4.52 8.24
CA THR A 91 -10.82 -4.08 8.13
C THR A 91 -10.67 -3.04 7.00
N PRO A 92 -11.14 -1.79 7.19
CA PRO A 92 -11.18 -0.78 6.13
C PRO A 92 -9.83 -0.08 5.89
N VAL A 93 -8.87 -0.24 6.79
CA VAL A 93 -7.60 0.51 6.76
C VAL A 93 -6.47 -0.42 6.34
N LEU A 94 -5.75 -0.02 5.28
CA LEU A 94 -4.49 -0.62 4.89
C LEU A 94 -3.36 0.27 5.41
N CYS A 95 -2.47 -0.32 6.21
CA CYS A 95 -1.26 0.34 6.69
C CYS A 95 -0.03 -0.36 6.11
N TRP A 96 1.01 0.40 5.80
CA TRP A 96 2.29 -0.15 5.39
C TRP A 96 3.44 0.77 5.75
N ARG A 97 4.65 0.27 5.54
CA ARG A 97 5.88 1.01 5.72
C ARG A 97 6.74 0.86 4.48
N TRP A 98 7.36 1.94 4.04
CA TRP A 98 8.24 1.96 2.89
C TRP A 98 9.42 2.90 3.09
N ARG A 99 10.44 2.71 2.25
CA ARG A 99 11.67 3.49 2.21
C ARG A 99 12.10 3.58 0.75
N ILE A 100 12.66 4.71 0.36
CA ILE A 100 13.37 4.87 -0.90
C ILE A 100 14.79 5.34 -0.65
N ASP A 101 15.71 5.02 -1.55
CA ASP A 101 17.08 5.58 -1.52
C ASP A 101 17.09 7.03 -2.02
N ALA A 102 16.39 7.31 -3.12
CA ALA A 102 16.21 8.64 -3.68
C ALA A 102 15.00 8.68 -4.64
N PRO A 103 14.33 9.84 -4.81
CA PRO A 103 13.31 10.01 -5.83
C PRO A 103 13.92 9.95 -7.23
N LEU A 104 13.18 9.41 -8.21
CA LEU A 104 13.61 9.40 -9.60
C LEU A 104 13.50 10.81 -10.17
N LYS A 105 14.60 11.38 -10.65
CA LYS A 105 14.62 12.76 -11.20
C LYS A 105 13.75 12.93 -12.45
N SER A 106 13.68 11.90 -13.29
CA SER A 106 12.93 11.91 -14.55
C SER A 106 11.46 11.52 -14.41
N ALA A 107 11.02 11.06 -13.24
CA ALA A 107 9.64 10.65 -13.01
C ALA A 107 8.68 11.82 -13.22
N ASP A 108 7.60 11.59 -13.96
CA ASP A 108 6.51 12.52 -14.20
C ASP A 108 5.23 11.73 -14.41
N MET A 109 4.42 11.64 -13.36
CA MET A 109 3.17 10.88 -13.39
C MET A 109 2.14 11.37 -14.42
N THR A 110 2.30 12.59 -14.97
CA THR A 110 1.39 13.13 -15.97
C THR A 110 1.70 12.61 -17.38
N GLN A 111 2.87 11.98 -17.57
CA GLN A 111 3.38 11.55 -18.86
C GLN A 111 3.65 10.04 -18.87
N LYS A 112 3.26 9.33 -19.93
CA LYS A 112 3.55 7.89 -20.08
C LYS A 112 5.04 7.56 -19.95
N ALA A 113 5.90 8.37 -20.57
CA ALA A 113 7.34 8.19 -20.51
C ALA A 113 7.95 8.46 -19.12
N GLY A 114 7.19 9.12 -18.23
CA GLY A 114 7.59 9.44 -16.87
C GLY A 114 6.84 8.65 -15.79
N ASP A 115 5.98 7.68 -16.15
CA ASP A 115 5.19 6.86 -15.22
C ASP A 115 6.08 5.81 -14.51
N ASP A 116 7.08 6.29 -13.78
CA ASP A 116 8.02 5.51 -12.98
C ASP A 116 8.21 6.19 -11.62
N TYR A 117 8.43 5.42 -10.56
CA TYR A 117 8.38 5.92 -9.18
C TYR A 117 9.40 5.22 -8.30
N ALA A 118 9.87 5.92 -7.26
CA ALA A 118 10.86 5.36 -6.36
C ALA A 118 10.29 4.21 -5.52
N ALA A 119 9.00 4.31 -5.17
CA ALA A 119 8.20 3.24 -4.62
C ALA A 119 6.73 3.41 -5.03
N ARG A 120 6.03 2.29 -5.17
CA ARG A 120 4.59 2.25 -5.46
C ARG A 120 3.93 1.05 -4.80
N VAL A 121 2.78 1.28 -4.16
CA VAL A 121 1.87 0.23 -3.70
C VAL A 121 0.66 0.22 -4.63
N TYR A 122 0.39 -0.95 -5.21
CA TYR A 122 -0.69 -1.16 -6.18
C TYR A 122 -1.82 -1.96 -5.55
N LEU A 123 -3.04 -1.42 -5.58
CA LEU A 123 -4.26 -2.16 -5.26
C LEU A 123 -5.09 -2.30 -6.52
N SER A 124 -5.22 -3.52 -7.03
CA SER A 124 -6.18 -3.87 -8.07
C SER A 124 -7.47 -4.39 -7.44
N PHE A 125 -8.60 -3.99 -8.01
CA PHE A 125 -9.92 -4.44 -7.62
C PHE A 125 -10.54 -5.27 -8.74
N GLU A 126 -11.13 -6.39 -8.36
CA GLU A 126 -12.10 -7.10 -9.19
C GLU A 126 -13.46 -6.43 -8.97
N VAL A 127 -14.02 -5.86 -10.03
CA VAL A 127 -15.31 -5.16 -9.99
C VAL A 127 -16.34 -6.08 -10.63
N PRO A 128 -17.44 -6.44 -9.92
CA PRO A 128 -18.44 -7.35 -10.47
C PRO A 128 -18.98 -6.84 -11.80
N ALA A 129 -18.99 -7.71 -12.81
CA ALA A 129 -19.29 -7.33 -14.19
C ALA A 129 -20.68 -6.70 -14.36
N GLU A 130 -21.63 -7.07 -13.51
CA GLU A 130 -22.98 -6.51 -13.43
C GLU A 130 -23.02 -5.03 -13.03
N THR A 131 -21.98 -4.54 -12.34
CA THR A 131 -21.85 -3.13 -11.95
C THR A 131 -21.15 -2.27 -13.01
N LEU A 132 -20.54 -2.91 -14.01
CA LEU A 132 -19.85 -2.25 -15.11
C LEU A 132 -20.80 -1.97 -16.28
N SER A 133 -20.66 -0.79 -16.89
CA SER A 133 -21.38 -0.48 -18.13
C SER A 133 -21.03 -1.48 -19.24
N PHE A 134 -21.96 -1.71 -20.18
CA PHE A 134 -21.73 -2.63 -21.31
C PHE A 134 -20.50 -2.25 -22.13
N GLY A 135 -20.31 -0.94 -22.41
CA GLY A 135 -19.12 -0.44 -23.11
C GLY A 135 -17.83 -0.69 -22.34
N THR A 136 -17.84 -0.51 -21.02
CA THR A 136 -16.69 -0.81 -20.15
C THR A 136 -16.33 -2.28 -20.20
N ARG A 137 -17.32 -3.18 -20.11
CA ARG A 137 -17.10 -4.64 -20.19
C ARG A 137 -16.49 -5.06 -21.52
N MET A 138 -17.06 -4.59 -22.64
CA MET A 138 -16.52 -4.89 -23.96
C MET A 138 -15.08 -4.37 -24.12
N GLY A 139 -14.81 -3.14 -23.68
CA GLY A 139 -13.48 -2.55 -23.73
C GLY A 139 -12.45 -3.28 -22.86
N LEU A 140 -12.85 -3.79 -21.68
CA LEU A 140 -11.99 -4.61 -20.83
C LEU A 140 -11.68 -5.96 -21.48
N GLY A 141 -12.68 -6.62 -22.07
CA GLY A 141 -12.48 -7.87 -22.80
C GLY A 141 -11.46 -7.72 -23.94
N LEU A 142 -11.57 -6.65 -24.73
CA LEU A 142 -10.60 -6.37 -25.79
C LEU A 142 -9.21 -6.03 -25.23
N ALA A 143 -9.13 -5.24 -24.16
CA ALA A 143 -7.86 -4.91 -23.52
C ALA A 143 -7.14 -6.16 -22.98
N ARG A 144 -7.86 -7.12 -22.38
CA ARG A 144 -7.30 -8.38 -21.90
C ARG A 144 -6.85 -9.29 -23.04
N ALA A 145 -7.63 -9.37 -24.12
CA ALA A 145 -7.24 -10.12 -25.31
C ALA A 145 -5.94 -9.60 -25.95
N LEU A 146 -5.67 -8.30 -25.87
CA LEU A 146 -4.47 -7.67 -26.45
C LEU A 146 -3.29 -7.55 -25.48
N ARG A 147 -3.54 -7.33 -24.19
CA ARG A 147 -2.53 -7.02 -23.16
C ARG A 147 -2.43 -8.05 -22.04
N GLY A 148 -3.17 -9.15 -22.14
CA GLY A 148 -3.23 -10.23 -21.14
C GLY A 148 -4.27 -9.99 -20.03
N ASP A 149 -4.56 -11.05 -19.28
CA ASP A 149 -5.64 -11.07 -18.29
C ASP A 149 -5.38 -10.21 -17.05
N GLN A 150 -4.15 -9.72 -16.86
CA GLN A 150 -3.72 -8.90 -15.72
C GLN A 150 -4.23 -7.45 -15.77
N VAL A 151 -5.11 -7.10 -16.73
CA VAL A 151 -5.74 -5.78 -16.80
C VAL A 151 -6.80 -5.66 -15.69
N PRO A 152 -6.60 -4.76 -14.70
CA PRO A 152 -7.53 -4.62 -13.59
C PRO A 152 -8.81 -3.90 -14.02
N ASP A 153 -9.92 -4.18 -13.34
CA ASP A 153 -11.18 -3.46 -13.56
C ASP A 153 -11.10 -2.02 -13.01
N ALA A 154 -10.49 -1.87 -11.84
CA ALA A 154 -10.12 -0.60 -11.22
C ALA A 154 -8.83 -0.76 -10.40
N ALA A 155 -8.06 0.31 -10.23
CA ALA A 155 -6.87 0.27 -9.40
C ALA A 155 -6.55 1.60 -8.71
N ILE A 156 -5.87 1.50 -7.57
CA ILE A 156 -5.26 2.64 -6.88
C ILE A 156 -3.75 2.40 -6.78
N ASN A 157 -2.98 3.42 -7.13
CA ASN A 157 -1.53 3.46 -7.07
C ASN A 157 -1.13 4.51 -6.03
N TYR A 158 -0.69 4.07 -4.86
CA TYR A 158 -0.07 4.95 -3.89
C TYR A 158 1.40 5.10 -4.26
N ILE A 159 1.85 6.32 -4.50
CA ILE A 159 3.17 6.58 -5.07
C ILE A 159 4.00 7.51 -4.20
N TRP A 160 5.30 7.26 -4.22
CA TRP A 160 6.31 8.21 -3.79
C TRP A 160 6.80 8.99 -5.01
N ASP A 161 6.28 10.20 -5.18
CA ASP A 161 6.56 11.08 -6.31
C ASP A 161 7.84 11.92 -6.09
N ASN A 162 8.24 12.72 -7.08
CA ASN A 162 9.40 13.60 -6.98
C ASN A 162 9.08 15.10 -6.92
N ARG A 163 7.88 15.52 -7.31
CA ARG A 163 7.57 16.95 -7.57
C ARG A 163 6.15 17.38 -7.22
N HIS A 164 5.19 16.46 -7.24
CA HIS A 164 3.78 16.78 -7.03
C HIS A 164 3.45 16.88 -5.53
N PRO A 165 2.50 17.75 -5.13
CA PRO A 165 2.08 17.87 -3.74
C PRO A 165 1.50 16.58 -3.16
N LEU A 166 1.64 16.39 -1.85
CA LEU A 166 0.96 15.31 -1.13
C LEU A 166 -0.56 15.42 -1.29
N GLY A 167 -1.25 14.30 -1.43
CA GLY A 167 -2.69 14.26 -1.67
C GLY A 167 -3.10 14.49 -3.13
N THR A 168 -2.15 14.76 -4.03
CA THR A 168 -2.45 14.86 -5.47
C THR A 168 -3.07 13.56 -5.95
N TRP A 169 -4.26 13.65 -6.55
CA TRP A 169 -5.06 12.53 -6.99
C TRP A 169 -5.46 12.69 -8.46
N GLN A 170 -4.97 11.80 -9.33
CA GLN A 170 -5.24 11.88 -10.76
C GLN A 170 -5.34 10.52 -11.45
N PRO A 171 -5.88 10.43 -12.68
CA PRO A 171 -5.82 9.23 -13.50
C PRO A 171 -4.39 8.85 -13.89
N ASN A 172 -4.11 7.55 -14.05
CA ASN A 172 -2.84 7.08 -14.60
C ASN A 172 -2.70 7.48 -16.09
N ALA A 173 -1.47 7.77 -16.52
CA ALA A 173 -1.18 8.26 -17.87
C ALA A 173 -1.57 7.27 -18.99
N TYR A 174 -1.73 5.97 -18.69
CA TYR A 174 -2.15 4.94 -19.64
C TYR A 174 -3.65 4.65 -19.62
N THR A 175 -4.33 4.86 -18.48
CA THR A 175 -5.75 4.55 -18.33
C THR A 175 -6.39 5.34 -17.19
N ASP A 176 -7.65 5.70 -17.36
CA ASP A 176 -8.50 6.32 -16.34
C ASP A 176 -9.03 5.34 -15.28
N ARG A 177 -8.89 4.03 -15.51
CA ARG A 177 -9.29 2.98 -14.55
C ARG A 177 -8.36 2.84 -13.36
N ALA A 178 -7.13 3.31 -13.50
CA ALA A 178 -6.16 3.39 -12.42
C ALA A 178 -6.06 4.84 -11.95
N ARG A 179 -6.18 5.05 -10.64
CA ARG A 179 -5.93 6.34 -9.98
C ARG A 179 -4.58 6.31 -9.31
N MET A 180 -3.90 7.44 -9.31
CA MET A 180 -2.63 7.66 -8.64
C MET A 180 -2.84 8.65 -7.50
N LEU A 181 -2.30 8.32 -6.33
CA LEU A 181 -2.31 9.15 -5.13
C LEU A 181 -0.90 9.37 -4.64
N VAL A 182 -0.50 10.63 -4.53
CA VAL A 182 0.77 11.01 -3.90
C VAL A 182 0.64 10.93 -2.39
N LEU A 183 1.31 9.94 -1.78
CA LEU A 183 1.45 9.87 -0.32
C LEU A 183 2.74 10.51 0.18
N ARG A 184 3.81 10.42 -0.62
CA ARG A 184 5.10 11.06 -0.35
C ARG A 184 5.64 11.70 -1.61
N SER A 185 6.45 12.74 -1.44
CA SER A 185 7.04 13.47 -2.56
C SER A 185 8.42 14.01 -2.23
N GLY A 186 9.31 13.96 -3.22
CA GLY A 186 10.67 14.46 -3.10
C GLY A 186 11.57 13.60 -2.21
N GLY A 187 12.72 14.18 -1.83
CA GLY A 187 13.80 13.46 -1.15
C GLY A 187 13.95 13.74 0.35
N ALA A 188 13.04 14.50 0.98
CA ALA A 188 13.18 14.90 2.38
C ALA A 188 13.21 13.70 3.35
N ASP A 189 12.41 12.68 3.04
CA ASP A 189 12.35 11.40 3.75
C ASP A 189 13.06 10.27 2.99
N ALA A 190 13.90 10.58 2.02
CA ALA A 190 14.75 9.58 1.40
C ALA A 190 15.75 9.04 2.43
N GLY A 191 16.03 7.74 2.37
CA GLY A 191 16.94 7.09 3.31
C GLY A 191 16.40 6.94 4.74
N ARG A 192 15.07 7.03 4.95
CA ARG A 192 14.40 6.64 6.20
C ARG A 192 13.15 5.82 5.93
N TRP A 193 12.74 5.03 6.91
CA TRP A 193 11.46 4.35 6.90
C TRP A 193 10.34 5.32 7.26
N VAL A 194 9.24 5.28 6.52
CA VAL A 194 8.02 6.04 6.82
C VAL A 194 6.81 5.12 6.77
N ASP A 195 5.84 5.39 7.65
CA ASP A 195 4.56 4.69 7.75
C ASP A 195 3.45 5.44 7.02
N GLU A 196 2.50 4.69 6.47
CA GLU A 196 1.22 5.16 5.91
C GLU A 196 0.05 4.42 6.57
#